data_AF-A0A8C3IED9-F1
#
_entry.id   AF-A0A8C3IED9-F1
#
_cell.length_a   1.000
_cell.length_b   1.000
_cell.length_c   1.000
_cell.angle_alpha   90.00
_cell.angle_beta   90.00
_cell.angle_gamma   90.00
#
_symmetry.space_group_name_H-M   'P 1'
#
loop_
_entity.id
_entity.type
_entity.pdbx_description
1 polymer ?
#
loop_
_entity_poly.entity_id
_entity_poly.type
_entity_poly.pdbx_seq_one_letter_code
_entity_poly.pdbx_strand_id
1 'polypeptide(L)'
;MDIGGLETVVANSAYVSARGSADASAASTLRDKKMRAKLKLPHITQCEPLRTQLDLDFQSICLRQPIGKRLFQQFLEEQEAFAAAGGLWKSVEDYAAAEESERPQKAQKTVNRFFDSASKTFCAFLEEKAVMRVKEDAKHGRADLFQETERQLLKHLEERALAKYKDSLFFSRFLQFKWLEGQSVSEEWFLDFRVLGKGGFGEVCACQMKATGKMYANKKLNKKRLKKRNGYEARAGWGSPDAWVLSIALGGEWGLVVRAGGLGARTPGFSPRLWEGSGGWWGGSVGPPLYQRHQNHFVSKGQGLGLSLGWCLGEQG
;
A
#
# COMPACT_ATOMS: atom_id res chain seq x y z
N MET A 1 -17.81 33.30 -32.52
CA MET A 1 -17.80 32.43 -31.32
C MET A 1 -16.35 32.33 -30.86
N ASP A 2 -16.07 32.68 -29.61
CA ASP A 2 -14.72 32.69 -29.05
C ASP A 2 -14.27 31.25 -28.74
N ILE A 3 -13.41 30.72 -29.60
CA ILE A 3 -12.89 29.35 -29.53
C ILE A 3 -12.13 29.12 -28.20
N GLY A 4 -11.45 30.15 -27.68
CA GLY A 4 -10.69 30.04 -26.42
C GLY A 4 -11.57 29.91 -25.17
N GLY A 5 -12.77 30.50 -25.21
CA GLY A 5 -13.77 30.35 -24.14
C GLY A 5 -14.30 28.92 -24.06
N LEU A 6 -14.56 28.29 -25.22
CA LEU A 6 -15.09 26.93 -25.29
C LEU A 6 -14.06 25.90 -24.80
N GLU A 7 -12.80 26.01 -25.22
CA GLU A 7 -11.70 25.14 -24.77
C GLU A 7 -11.52 25.18 -23.24
N THR A 8 -11.61 26.37 -22.66
CA THR A 8 -11.48 26.56 -21.21
C THR A 8 -12.64 25.90 -20.45
N VAL A 9 -13.87 26.02 -20.96
CA VAL A 9 -15.05 25.39 -20.35
C VAL A 9 -14.95 23.86 -20.45
N VAL A 10 -14.54 23.32 -21.60
CA VAL A 10 -14.34 21.87 -21.79
C VAL A 10 -13.28 21.32 -20.83
N ALA A 11 -12.13 21.99 -20.72
CA ALA A 11 -11.04 21.60 -19.83
C ALA A 11 -11.44 21.66 -18.34
N ASN A 12 -12.22 22.67 -17.95
CA ASN A 12 -12.72 22.81 -16.59
C ASN A 12 -13.77 21.74 -16.25
N SER A 13 -14.70 21.46 -17.15
CA SER A 13 -15.70 20.41 -16.98
C SER A 13 -15.04 19.03 -16.84
N ALA A 14 -14.09 18.70 -17.72
CA ALA A 14 -13.34 17.45 -17.66
C ALA A 14 -12.55 17.31 -16.34
N TYR A 15 -11.92 18.39 -15.87
CA TYR A 15 -11.21 18.43 -14.59
C TYR A 15 -12.15 18.20 -13.40
N VAL A 16 -13.31 18.87 -13.37
CA VAL A 16 -14.31 18.70 -12.30
C VAL A 16 -14.85 17.28 -12.30
N SER A 17 -15.17 16.70 -13.46
CA SER A 17 -15.58 15.30 -13.57
C SER A 17 -14.50 14.33 -13.07
N ALA A 18 -13.23 14.55 -13.42
CA ALA A 18 -12.13 13.71 -12.95
C ALA A 18 -11.86 13.85 -11.44
N ARG A 19 -12.18 15.01 -10.83
CA ARG A 19 -12.07 15.25 -9.38
C ARG A 19 -13.28 14.80 -8.57
N GLY A 20 -14.49 14.92 -9.13
CA GLY A 20 -15.77 14.67 -8.47
C GLY A 20 -16.05 13.21 -8.19
N SER A 21 -15.21 12.31 -8.69
CA SER A 21 -15.30 10.87 -8.43
C SER A 21 -14.72 10.51 -7.05
N ALA A 22 -15.39 10.92 -5.98
CA ALA A 22 -15.18 10.35 -4.65
C ALA A 22 -15.70 8.89 -4.57
N ASP A 23 -16.62 8.51 -5.47
CA ASP A 23 -17.05 7.12 -5.66
C ASP A 23 -16.09 6.38 -6.60
N ALA A 24 -15.55 5.25 -6.12
CA ALA A 24 -14.58 4.42 -6.85
C ALA A 24 -15.11 3.87 -8.20
N SER A 25 -16.43 3.87 -8.39
CA SER A 25 -17.13 3.38 -9.58
C SER A 25 -16.95 4.31 -10.79
N ALA A 26 -17.09 5.63 -10.63
CA ALA A 26 -16.93 6.60 -11.73
C ALA A 26 -15.44 6.85 -12.11
N ALA A 27 -14.51 6.54 -11.20
CA ALA A 27 -13.08 6.56 -11.51
C ALA A 27 -12.69 5.39 -12.41
N SER A 28 -13.51 4.34 -12.47
CA SER A 28 -13.28 3.18 -13.36
C SER A 28 -13.53 3.51 -14.83
N THR A 29 -14.46 4.42 -15.13
CA THR A 29 -14.80 4.88 -16.48
C THR A 29 -13.73 5.80 -17.09
N LEU A 30 -12.86 6.42 -16.27
CA LEU A 30 -11.71 7.21 -16.76
C LEU A 30 -10.39 6.42 -16.85
N ARG A 31 -10.35 5.15 -16.42
CA ARG A 31 -9.11 4.36 -16.50
C ARG A 31 -8.92 3.81 -17.91
N ASP A 32 -7.81 4.18 -18.52
CA ASP A 32 -7.41 3.64 -19.81
C ASP A 32 -7.01 2.16 -19.63
N LYS A 33 -7.81 1.26 -20.23
CA LYS A 33 -7.62 -0.19 -20.15
C LYS A 33 -6.26 -0.63 -20.71
N LYS A 34 -5.78 0.01 -21.78
CA LYS A 34 -4.49 -0.29 -22.41
C LYS A 34 -3.35 0.12 -21.48
N MET A 35 -3.44 1.31 -20.88
CA MET A 35 -2.44 1.76 -19.91
C MET A 35 -2.46 0.93 -18.62
N ARG A 36 -3.64 0.50 -18.16
CA ARG A 36 -3.77 -0.44 -17.02
C ARG A 36 -3.12 -1.79 -17.32
N ALA A 37 -3.24 -2.30 -18.54
CA ALA A 37 -2.62 -3.57 -18.95
C ALA A 37 -1.09 -3.52 -18.91
N LYS A 38 -0.46 -2.35 -19.04
CA LYS A 38 0.99 -2.16 -18.86
C LYS A 38 1.45 -2.32 -17.40
N LEU A 39 0.54 -2.29 -16.42
CA LEU A 39 0.84 -2.50 -14.99
C LEU A 39 0.70 -3.97 -14.55
N LYS A 40 0.73 -4.92 -15.49
CA LYS A 40 0.74 -6.34 -15.16
C LYS A 40 2.07 -6.73 -14.53
N LEU A 41 2.02 -7.48 -13.45
CA LEU A 41 3.22 -7.94 -12.77
C LEU A 41 3.98 -8.95 -13.65
N PRO A 42 5.30 -8.82 -13.80
CA PRO A 42 6.12 -9.73 -14.59
C PRO A 42 6.21 -11.11 -13.90
N HIS A 43 6.71 -12.12 -14.61
CA HIS A 43 7.03 -13.40 -13.99
C HIS A 43 8.18 -13.25 -12.97
N ILE A 44 8.18 -14.03 -11.89
CA ILE A 44 9.13 -13.90 -10.77
C ILE A 44 10.60 -13.99 -11.24
N THR A 45 10.88 -14.84 -12.24
CA THR A 45 12.22 -15.00 -12.80
C THR A 45 12.79 -13.72 -13.42
N GLN A 46 11.94 -12.83 -13.96
CA GLN A 46 12.37 -11.54 -14.49
C GLN A 46 12.80 -10.57 -13.39
N CYS A 47 12.44 -10.85 -12.13
CA CYS A 47 12.73 -10.03 -10.98
C CYS A 47 13.92 -10.54 -10.16
N GLU A 48 14.47 -11.72 -10.47
CA GLU A 48 15.62 -12.29 -9.75
C GLU A 48 16.83 -11.36 -9.67
N PRO A 49 17.24 -10.65 -10.76
CA PRO A 49 18.37 -9.72 -10.70
C PRO A 49 18.18 -8.57 -9.71
N LEU A 50 16.94 -8.22 -9.35
CA LEU A 50 16.67 -7.14 -8.40
C LEU A 50 17.12 -7.49 -6.97
N ARG A 51 17.30 -8.78 -6.65
CA ARG A 51 17.79 -9.20 -5.32
C ARG A 51 19.19 -8.68 -5.02
N THR A 52 20.02 -8.48 -6.05
CA THR A 52 21.41 -8.00 -5.89
C THR A 52 21.54 -6.49 -6.16
N GLN A 53 20.57 -5.87 -6.82
CA GLN A 53 20.60 -4.45 -7.19
C GLN A 53 19.98 -3.53 -6.14
N LEU A 54 19.07 -4.06 -5.32
CA LEU A 54 18.31 -3.26 -4.36
C LEU A 54 18.95 -3.30 -2.97
N ASP A 55 18.79 -2.20 -2.25
CA ASP A 55 18.96 -2.18 -0.80
C ASP A 55 17.84 -3.01 -0.15
N LEU A 56 18.22 -4.15 0.44
CA LEU A 56 17.32 -5.09 1.10
C LEU A 56 17.36 -4.96 2.63
N ASP A 57 17.82 -3.83 3.15
CA ASP A 57 17.74 -3.50 4.57
C ASP A 57 16.30 -3.47 5.08
N PHE A 58 16.09 -3.90 6.34
CA PHE A 58 14.77 -3.98 6.96
C PHE A 58 14.04 -2.64 6.99
N GLN A 59 14.73 -1.56 7.37
CA GLN A 59 14.15 -0.22 7.41
C GLN A 59 13.69 0.19 6.01
N SER A 60 14.49 -0.16 5.00
CA SER A 60 14.21 0.13 3.60
C SER A 60 12.98 -0.60 3.08
N ILE A 61 12.95 -1.93 3.18
CA ILE A 61 11.94 -2.76 2.49
C ILE A 61 10.67 -2.98 3.33
N CYS A 62 10.77 -2.99 4.66
CA CYS A 62 9.63 -3.32 5.54
C CYS A 62 9.01 -2.09 6.22
N LEU A 63 9.68 -0.94 6.27
CA LEU A 63 9.17 0.25 6.98
C LEU A 63 8.95 1.46 6.07
N ARG A 64 9.97 1.89 5.34
CA ARG A 64 9.90 3.09 4.48
C ARG A 64 9.05 2.89 3.24
N GLN A 65 9.10 1.68 2.64
CA GLN A 65 8.37 1.37 1.41
C GLN A 65 6.96 0.85 1.72
N PRO A 66 5.88 1.56 1.36
CA PRO A 66 4.52 1.19 1.77
C PRO A 66 4.06 -0.18 1.27
N ILE A 67 4.41 -0.55 0.03
CA ILE A 67 4.08 -1.86 -0.53
C ILE A 67 4.84 -2.95 0.21
N GLY A 68 6.13 -2.75 0.46
CA GLY A 68 6.96 -3.72 1.17
C GLY A 68 6.52 -3.90 2.62
N LYS A 69 6.19 -2.82 3.33
CA LYS A 69 5.57 -2.88 4.66
C LYS A 69 4.28 -3.68 4.67
N ARG A 70 3.37 -3.43 3.70
CA ARG A 70 2.10 -4.16 3.60
C ARG A 70 2.31 -5.65 3.33
N LEU A 71 3.20 -6.00 2.41
CA LEU A 71 3.52 -7.40 2.10
C LEU A 71 4.19 -8.11 3.28
N PHE A 72 5.05 -7.40 4.02
CA PHE A 72 5.65 -7.93 5.23
C PHE A 72 4.60 -8.15 6.33
N GLN A 73 3.67 -7.22 6.55
CA GLN A 73 2.55 -7.42 7.48
C GLN A 73 1.69 -8.64 7.09
N GLN A 74 1.37 -8.80 5.80
CA GLN A 74 0.64 -9.99 5.32
C GLN A 74 1.41 -11.29 5.56
N PHE A 75 2.74 -11.28 5.34
CA PHE A 75 3.60 -12.40 5.69
C PHE A 75 3.53 -12.74 7.18
N LEU A 76 3.58 -11.74 8.07
CA LEU A 76 3.49 -11.96 9.52
C LEU A 76 2.14 -12.53 9.95
N GLU A 77 1.06 -12.19 9.24
CA GLU A 77 -0.30 -12.69 9.51
C GLU A 77 -0.47 -14.17 9.16
N GLU A 78 0.18 -14.64 8.09
CA GLU A 78 0.11 -16.06 7.68
C GLU A 78 0.98 -16.98 8.53
N GLN A 79 1.95 -16.43 9.27
CA GLN A 79 2.86 -17.20 10.08
C GLN A 79 2.43 -17.16 11.54
N GLU A 80 1.93 -18.29 12.07
CA GLU A 80 1.46 -18.39 13.47
C GLU A 80 2.52 -17.90 14.49
N ALA A 81 3.79 -18.20 14.22
CA ALA A 81 4.93 -17.76 15.05
C ALA A 81 5.07 -16.23 15.17
N PHE A 82 4.53 -15.46 14.22
CA PHE A 82 4.60 -14.00 14.19
C PHE A 82 3.26 -13.31 14.38
N ALA A 83 2.15 -14.06 14.48
CA ALA A 83 0.80 -13.50 14.58
C ALA A 83 0.64 -12.53 15.77
N ALA A 84 1.25 -12.84 16.92
CA ALA A 84 1.24 -11.96 18.09
C ALA A 84 2.01 -10.65 17.85
N ALA A 85 3.23 -10.73 17.30
CA ALA A 85 4.06 -9.57 17.00
C ALA A 85 3.44 -8.68 15.91
N GLY A 86 2.91 -9.28 14.83
CA GLY A 86 2.18 -8.57 13.79
C GLY A 86 0.89 -7.91 14.31
N GLY A 87 0.18 -8.59 15.22
CA GLY A 87 -1.00 -8.03 15.89
C GLY A 87 -0.67 -6.84 16.80
N LEU A 88 0.44 -6.92 17.55
CA LEU A 88 0.95 -5.83 18.36
C LEU A 88 1.32 -4.64 17.49
N TRP A 89 2.01 -4.86 16.36
CA TRP A 89 2.38 -3.80 15.43
C TRP A 89 1.16 -3.02 14.95
N LYS A 90 0.14 -3.71 14.45
CA LYS A 90 -1.11 -3.08 14.02
C LYS A 90 -1.75 -2.27 15.14
N SER A 91 -1.77 -2.80 16.36
CA SER A 91 -2.36 -2.10 17.51
C SER A 91 -1.60 -0.83 17.89
N VAL A 92 -0.27 -0.84 17.76
CA VAL A 92 0.57 0.35 17.95
C VAL A 92 0.32 1.40 16.86
N GLU A 93 0.18 1.00 15.59
CA GLU A 93 -0.16 1.92 14.50
C GLU A 93 -1.57 2.52 14.67
N ASP A 94 -2.54 1.68 15.05
CA ASP A 94 -3.92 2.10 15.31
C ASP A 94 -4.01 3.05 16.50
N TYR A 95 -3.14 2.88 17.50
CA TYR A 95 -3.00 3.80 18.62
C TYR A 95 -2.38 5.14 18.19
N ALA A 96 -1.31 5.11 17.39
CA ALA A 96 -0.65 6.32 16.90
C ALA A 96 -1.57 7.16 16.00
N ALA A 97 -2.49 6.53 15.28
CA ALA A 97 -3.50 7.17 14.46
C ALA A 97 -4.79 7.56 15.24
N ALA A 98 -4.89 7.21 16.52
CA ALA A 98 -6.08 7.47 17.32
C ALA A 98 -6.16 8.93 17.82
N GLU A 99 -7.40 9.40 17.91
CA GLU A 99 -7.75 10.64 18.61
C GLU A 99 -7.44 10.51 20.11
N GLU A 100 -7.11 11.62 20.76
CA GLU A 100 -6.67 11.65 22.16
C GLU A 100 -7.70 11.05 23.13
N SER A 101 -8.99 11.23 22.85
CA SER A 101 -10.09 10.67 23.64
C SER A 101 -10.18 9.13 23.58
N GLU A 102 -9.73 8.51 22.48
CA GLU A 102 -9.78 7.06 22.27
C GLU A 102 -8.52 6.34 22.78
N ARG A 103 -7.41 7.07 22.92
CA ARG A 103 -6.10 6.51 23.26
C ARG A 103 -6.12 5.66 24.53
N PRO A 104 -6.67 6.10 25.67
CA PRO A 104 -6.66 5.28 26.89
C PRO A 104 -7.35 3.91 26.68
N GLN A 105 -8.47 3.88 25.96
CA GLN A 105 -9.18 2.63 25.68
C GLN A 105 -8.37 1.72 24.75
N LYS A 106 -7.75 2.27 23.70
CA LYS A 106 -6.89 1.52 22.76
C LYS A 106 -5.61 1.02 23.44
N ALA A 107 -5.00 1.83 24.31
CA ALA A 107 -3.85 1.43 25.11
C ALA A 107 -4.20 0.24 26.00
N GLN A 108 -5.30 0.31 26.76
CA GLN A 108 -5.71 -0.77 27.65
C GLN A 108 -6.01 -2.06 26.89
N LYS A 109 -6.69 -1.98 25.73
CA LYS A 109 -6.92 -3.15 24.85
C LYS A 109 -5.61 -3.78 24.39
N THR A 110 -4.63 -2.96 24.01
CA THR A 110 -3.31 -3.42 23.56
C THR A 110 -2.55 -4.09 24.71
N VAL A 111 -2.56 -3.50 25.91
CA VAL A 111 -1.94 -4.05 27.11
C VAL A 111 -2.52 -5.41 27.47
N ASN A 112 -3.85 -5.52 27.58
CA ASN A 112 -4.51 -6.77 27.97
C ASN A 112 -4.22 -7.90 26.96
N ARG A 113 -4.05 -7.57 25.68
CA ARG A 113 -3.84 -8.56 24.63
C ARG A 113 -2.40 -9.01 24.47
N PHE A 114 -1.43 -8.10 24.56
CA PHE A 114 -0.04 -8.39 24.18
C PHE A 114 0.97 -8.30 25.32
N PHE A 115 0.62 -7.66 26.45
CA PHE A 115 1.52 -7.42 27.59
C PHE A 115 1.17 -8.23 28.83
N ASP A 116 0.03 -8.92 28.83
CA ASP A 116 -0.36 -9.82 29.90
C ASP A 116 0.20 -11.23 29.64
N SER A 117 0.99 -11.76 30.57
CA SER A 117 1.57 -13.10 30.50
C SER A 117 0.51 -14.20 30.50
N ALA A 118 -0.70 -13.92 30.99
CA ALA A 118 -1.83 -14.85 30.91
C ALA A 118 -2.50 -14.87 29.52
N SER A 119 -2.19 -13.90 28.64
CA SER A 119 -2.76 -13.83 27.30
C SER A 119 -2.12 -14.83 26.34
N LYS A 120 -2.94 -15.44 25.48
CA LYS A 120 -2.48 -16.32 24.39
C LYS A 120 -1.59 -15.60 23.37
N THR A 121 -1.73 -14.27 23.24
CA THR A 121 -0.94 -13.44 22.32
C THR A 121 0.12 -12.62 23.04
N PHE A 122 0.55 -13.07 24.22
CA PHE A 122 1.62 -12.42 24.98
C PHE A 122 2.91 -12.31 24.16
N CYS A 123 3.47 -11.10 24.08
CA CYS A 123 4.71 -10.82 23.38
C CYS A 123 5.91 -10.94 24.34
N ALA A 124 6.39 -12.17 24.53
CA ALA A 124 7.47 -12.49 25.47
C ALA A 124 8.85 -11.86 25.12
N PHE A 125 9.01 -11.29 23.92
CA PHE A 125 10.23 -10.58 23.53
C PHE A 125 10.32 -9.16 24.11
N LEU A 126 9.24 -8.65 24.71
CA LEU A 126 9.23 -7.33 25.35
C LEU A 126 9.95 -7.37 26.70
N GLU A 127 10.82 -6.40 26.95
CA GLU A 127 11.51 -6.27 28.23
C GLU A 127 10.53 -5.92 29.36
N GLU A 128 10.71 -6.54 30.52
CA GLU A 128 9.82 -6.36 31.68
C GLU A 128 9.69 -4.89 32.10
N LYS A 129 10.78 -4.12 32.03
CA LYS A 129 10.78 -2.67 32.31
C LYS A 129 9.85 -1.90 31.36
N ALA A 130 9.87 -2.22 30.07
CA ALA A 130 9.01 -1.59 29.09
C ALA A 130 7.53 -1.99 29.31
N VAL A 131 7.29 -3.27 29.64
CA VAL A 131 5.96 -3.79 29.97
C VAL A 131 5.36 -3.06 31.18
N MET A 132 6.12 -2.90 32.27
CA MET A 132 5.67 -2.23 33.48
C MET A 132 5.32 -0.77 33.22
N ARG A 133 6.21 -0.02 32.55
CA ARG A 133 5.96 1.38 32.20
C ARG A 133 4.67 1.57 31.39
N VAL A 134 4.47 0.73 30.37
CA VAL A 134 3.25 0.81 29.54
C VAL A 134 2.00 0.48 30.36
N LYS A 135 2.05 -0.52 31.26
CA LYS A 135 0.93 -0.88 32.13
C LYS A 135 0.56 0.26 33.09
N GLU A 136 1.53 0.95 33.66
CA GLU A 136 1.32 2.07 34.58
C GLU A 136 0.76 3.33 33.88
N ASP A 137 1.25 3.61 32.67
CA ASP A 137 0.93 4.83 31.93
C ASP A 137 -0.24 4.70 30.94
N ALA A 138 -0.76 3.48 30.69
CA ALA A 138 -1.83 3.24 29.72
C ALA A 138 -3.07 4.11 29.93
N LYS A 139 -3.42 4.42 31.19
CA LYS A 139 -4.55 5.26 31.57
C LYS A 139 -4.43 6.72 31.11
N HIS A 140 -3.21 7.21 30.90
CA HIS A 140 -2.95 8.60 30.53
C HIS A 140 -3.01 8.83 29.01
N GLY A 141 -2.98 7.78 28.18
CA GLY A 141 -3.15 7.90 26.73
C GLY A 141 -2.11 8.77 26.02
N ARG A 142 -0.88 8.85 26.56
CA ARG A 142 0.21 9.66 25.98
C ARG A 142 0.56 9.23 24.56
N ALA A 143 0.85 10.18 23.68
CA ALA A 143 1.20 9.88 22.28
C ALA A 143 2.43 8.97 22.13
N ASP A 144 3.39 9.06 23.05
CA ASP A 144 4.66 8.33 23.03
C ASP A 144 4.65 7.02 23.83
N LEU A 145 3.49 6.60 24.35
CA LEU A 145 3.35 5.44 25.25
C LEU A 145 4.03 4.17 24.72
N PHE A 146 3.88 3.88 23.43
CA PHE A 146 4.39 2.66 22.80
C PHE A 146 5.72 2.82 22.06
N GLN A 147 6.40 3.97 22.14
CA GLN A 147 7.60 4.24 21.34
C GLN A 147 8.72 3.22 21.61
N GLU A 148 8.97 2.88 22.88
CA GLU A 148 9.97 1.87 23.25
C GLU A 148 9.53 0.45 22.88
N THR A 149 8.24 0.13 23.04
CA THR A 149 7.64 -1.13 22.59
C THR A 149 7.82 -1.31 21.08
N GLU A 150 7.56 -0.26 20.30
CA GLU A 150 7.73 -0.28 18.84
C GLU A 150 9.19 -0.57 18.48
N ARG A 151 10.15 0.07 19.16
CA ARG A 151 11.58 -0.19 18.95
C ARG A 151 11.94 -1.66 19.19
N GLN A 152 11.49 -2.24 20.31
CA GLN A 152 11.76 -3.64 20.64
C GLN A 152 11.08 -4.62 19.66
N LEU A 153 9.84 -4.32 19.29
CA LEU A 153 9.06 -5.07 18.29
C LEU A 153 9.75 -5.08 16.92
N LEU A 154 10.15 -3.91 16.42
CA LEU A 154 10.79 -3.80 15.11
C LEU A 154 12.13 -4.53 15.08
N LYS A 155 12.94 -4.40 16.14
CA LYS A 155 14.18 -5.17 16.30
C LYS A 155 13.94 -6.67 16.31
N HIS A 156 12.93 -7.14 17.06
CA HIS A 156 12.57 -8.55 17.10
C HIS A 156 12.14 -9.08 15.71
N LEU A 157 11.32 -8.34 14.98
CA LEU A 157 10.86 -8.71 13.64
C LEU A 157 12.00 -8.73 12.62
N GLU A 158 12.92 -7.77 12.70
CA GLU A 158 14.12 -7.74 11.87
C GLU A 158 14.97 -8.99 12.09
N GLU A 159 15.26 -9.34 13.33
CA GLU A 159 16.11 -10.49 13.67
C GLU A 159 15.46 -11.84 13.35
N ARG A 160 14.14 -11.97 13.57
CA ARG A 160 13.46 -13.28 13.57
C ARG A 160 12.68 -13.56 12.29
N ALA A 161 12.15 -12.53 11.64
CA ALA A 161 11.21 -12.68 10.52
C ALA A 161 11.81 -12.27 9.16
N LEU A 162 12.81 -11.38 9.12
CA LEU A 162 13.32 -10.82 7.86
C LEU A 162 13.88 -11.88 6.89
N ALA A 163 14.72 -12.80 7.39
CA ALA A 163 15.30 -13.84 6.54
C ALA A 163 14.20 -14.71 5.91
N LYS A 164 13.26 -15.18 6.74
CA LYS A 164 12.10 -15.97 6.29
C LYS A 164 11.21 -15.20 5.31
N TYR A 165 11.03 -13.89 5.53
CA TYR A 165 10.31 -13.04 4.59
C TYR A 165 11.01 -12.99 3.23
N LYS A 166 12.33 -12.78 3.20
CA LYS A 166 13.14 -12.74 1.95
C LYS A 166 13.07 -14.05 1.16
N ASP A 167 12.86 -15.17 1.83
CA ASP A 167 12.68 -16.48 1.19
C ASP A 167 11.23 -16.79 0.79
N SER A 168 10.28 -15.94 1.17
CA SER A 168 8.84 -16.15 0.91
C SER A 168 8.37 -15.65 -0.46
N LEU A 169 7.17 -16.10 -0.86
CA LEU A 169 6.47 -15.58 -2.03
C LEU A 169 6.03 -14.11 -1.86
N PHE A 170 5.89 -13.62 -0.63
CA PHE A 170 5.59 -12.20 -0.37
C PHE A 170 6.74 -11.30 -0.80
N PHE A 171 7.98 -11.70 -0.53
CA PHE A 171 9.13 -10.94 -1.00
C PHE A 171 9.29 -11.04 -2.51
N SER A 172 9.01 -12.21 -3.10
CA SER A 172 8.95 -12.33 -4.57
C SER A 172 7.91 -11.39 -5.18
N ARG A 173 6.75 -11.22 -4.54
CA ARG A 173 5.73 -10.23 -4.91
C ARG A 173 6.25 -8.80 -4.79
N PHE A 174 6.98 -8.48 -3.72
CA PHE A 174 7.61 -7.18 -3.53
C PHE A 174 8.56 -6.87 -4.70
N LEU A 175 9.40 -7.82 -5.11
CA LEU A 175 10.31 -7.64 -6.25
C LEU A 175 9.56 -7.40 -7.58
N GLN A 176 8.41 -8.05 -7.80
CA GLN A 176 7.57 -7.76 -8.97
C GLN A 176 7.07 -6.30 -8.98
N PHE A 177 6.72 -5.75 -7.81
CA PHE A 177 6.36 -4.33 -7.69
C PHE A 177 7.56 -3.41 -7.90
N LYS A 178 8.74 -3.77 -7.38
CA LYS A 178 9.98 -3.03 -7.64
C LYS A 178 10.36 -3.03 -9.12
N TRP A 179 10.15 -4.14 -9.81
CA TRP A 179 10.34 -4.22 -11.25
C TRP A 179 9.40 -3.25 -11.98
N LEU A 180 8.12 -3.22 -11.61
CA LEU A 180 7.15 -2.27 -12.18
C LEU A 180 7.53 -0.80 -11.90
N GLU A 181 8.03 -0.51 -10.69
CA GLU A 181 8.51 0.83 -10.32
C GLU A 181 9.73 1.25 -11.15
N GLY A 182 10.58 0.29 -11.55
CA GLY A 182 11.75 0.54 -12.40
C GLY A 182 11.42 0.77 -13.89
N GLN A 183 10.17 0.67 -14.31
CA GLN A 183 9.80 0.88 -15.71
C GLN A 183 9.81 2.36 -16.10
N SER A 184 10.07 2.63 -17.38
CA SER A 184 10.06 3.99 -17.91
C SER A 184 8.65 4.58 -17.89
N VAL A 185 8.53 5.82 -17.41
CA VAL A 185 7.29 6.60 -17.42
C VAL A 185 7.43 7.75 -18.41
N SER A 186 6.54 7.81 -19.39
CA SER A 186 6.47 8.85 -20.42
C SER A 186 5.21 9.71 -20.32
N GLU A 187 5.15 10.79 -21.11
CA GLU A 187 3.99 11.67 -21.18
C GLU A 187 2.70 10.91 -21.56
N GLU A 188 2.82 9.80 -22.28
CA GLU A 188 1.68 8.96 -22.67
C GLU A 188 0.89 8.45 -21.45
N TRP A 189 1.54 8.32 -20.27
CA TRP A 189 0.94 7.86 -19.03
C TRP A 189 0.01 8.87 -18.39
N PHE A 190 0.06 10.13 -18.82
CA PHE A 190 -0.68 11.22 -18.22
C PHE A 190 -1.64 11.85 -19.23
N LEU A 191 -2.78 12.30 -18.71
CA LEU A 191 -3.72 13.15 -19.40
C LEU A 191 -3.72 14.51 -18.69
N ASP A 192 -3.28 15.55 -19.38
CA ASP A 192 -3.35 16.92 -18.87
C ASP A 192 -4.76 17.49 -19.09
N PHE A 193 -5.26 18.25 -18.11
CA PHE A 193 -6.57 18.92 -18.20
C PHE A 193 -6.40 20.41 -18.43
N ARG A 194 -6.00 21.15 -17.39
CA ARG A 194 -5.93 22.61 -17.40
C ARG A 194 -4.69 23.10 -16.70
N VAL A 195 -4.24 24.30 -17.06
CA VAL A 195 -3.19 25.01 -16.34
C VAL A 195 -3.74 25.48 -14.98
N LEU A 196 -3.05 25.12 -13.90
CA LEU A 196 -3.30 25.56 -12.53
C LEU A 196 -2.55 26.86 -12.20
N GLY A 197 -1.39 27.06 -12.81
CA GLY A 197 -0.60 28.27 -12.61
C GLY A 197 0.61 28.33 -13.53
N LYS A 198 1.12 29.54 -13.74
CA LYS A 198 2.33 29.82 -14.54
C LYS A 198 3.42 30.37 -13.62
N GLY A 199 4.66 29.91 -13.82
CA GLY A 199 5.82 30.34 -13.06
C GLY A 199 6.98 30.78 -13.96
N GLY A 200 8.07 31.26 -13.36
CA GLY A 200 9.21 31.80 -14.10
C GLY A 200 9.87 30.80 -15.08
N PHE A 201 9.77 29.50 -14.80
CA PHE A 201 10.39 28.45 -15.60
C PHE A 201 9.40 27.62 -16.43
N GLY A 202 8.10 27.91 -16.40
CA GLY A 202 7.09 27.13 -17.13
C GLY A 202 5.73 27.20 -16.47
N GLU A 203 5.00 26.09 -16.47
CA GLU A 203 3.63 26.04 -15.96
C GLU A 203 3.36 24.77 -15.16
N VAL A 204 2.27 24.79 -14.40
CA VAL A 204 1.76 23.63 -13.67
C VAL A 204 0.39 23.33 -14.22
N CYS A 205 0.17 22.13 -14.75
CA CYS A 205 -1.14 21.64 -15.17
C CYS A 205 -1.68 20.60 -14.21
N ALA A 206 -3.00 20.53 -14.08
CA ALA A 206 -3.66 19.38 -13.49
C ALA A 206 -3.59 18.23 -14.48
N CYS A 207 -3.21 17.05 -14.04
CA CYS A 207 -3.16 15.86 -14.88
C CYS A 207 -3.69 14.63 -14.13
N GLN A 208 -3.99 13.58 -14.89
CA GLN A 208 -4.38 12.29 -14.35
C GLN A 208 -3.48 11.21 -14.92
N MET A 209 -3.04 10.28 -14.06
CA MET A 209 -2.35 9.07 -14.53
C MET A 209 -3.39 8.12 -15.14
N LYS A 210 -3.33 7.91 -16.46
CA LYS A 210 -4.34 7.16 -17.24
C LYS A 210 -4.56 5.74 -16.72
N ALA A 211 -3.50 5.08 -16.24
CA ALA A 211 -3.58 3.70 -15.76
C ALA A 211 -4.32 3.57 -14.40
N THR A 212 -4.22 4.57 -13.52
CA THR A 212 -4.76 4.49 -12.15
C THR A 212 -5.99 5.39 -11.94
N GLY A 213 -6.14 6.42 -12.77
CA GLY A 213 -7.14 7.48 -12.58
C GLY A 213 -6.75 8.48 -11.49
N LYS A 214 -5.57 8.37 -10.86
CA LYS A 214 -5.14 9.30 -9.82
C LYS A 214 -4.81 10.68 -10.41
N MET A 215 -5.28 11.73 -9.75
CA MET A 215 -5.00 13.13 -10.10
C MET A 215 -3.65 13.58 -9.54
N TYR A 216 -2.94 14.38 -10.33
CA TYR A 216 -1.64 14.96 -10.02
C TYR A 216 -1.56 16.41 -10.52
N ALA A 217 -0.52 17.11 -10.08
CA ALA A 217 -0.07 18.37 -10.67
C ALA A 217 1.23 18.09 -11.43
N ASN A 218 1.26 18.42 -12.71
CA ASN A 218 2.42 18.26 -13.58
C ASN A 218 3.09 19.61 -13.81
N LYS A 219 4.24 19.80 -13.17
CA LYS A 219 5.07 21.00 -13.33
C LYS A 219 5.97 20.85 -14.54
N LYS A 220 5.59 21.50 -15.64
CA LYS A 220 6.33 21.53 -16.90
C LYS A 220 7.34 22.66 -16.90
N LEU A 221 8.62 22.32 -17.05
CA LEU A 221 9.71 23.29 -17.08
C LEU A 221 10.24 23.44 -18.52
N ASN A 222 10.39 24.69 -18.97
CA ASN A 222 10.92 24.98 -20.29
C ASN A 222 12.46 24.94 -20.30
N LYS A 223 13.04 24.03 -21.10
CA LYS A 223 14.49 23.83 -21.21
C LYS A 223 15.26 25.11 -21.57
N LYS A 224 14.75 25.90 -22.51
CA LYS A 224 15.39 27.16 -22.93
C LYS A 224 15.42 28.17 -21.78
N ARG A 225 14.33 28.27 -21.01
CA ARG A 225 14.24 29.17 -19.84
C ARG A 225 15.14 28.72 -18.69
N LEU A 226 15.24 27.41 -18.44
CA LEU A 226 16.16 26.85 -17.45
C LEU A 226 17.62 27.17 -17.80
N LYS A 227 18.03 26.93 -19.05
CA LYS A 227 19.39 27.21 -19.52
C LYS A 227 19.73 28.71 -19.44
N LYS A 228 18.81 29.58 -19.85
CA LYS A 228 19.04 31.04 -19.89
C LYS A 228 19.23 31.67 -18.50
N ARG A 229 18.65 31.08 -17.46
CA ARG A 229 18.61 31.66 -16.10
C ARG A 229 19.41 30.81 -15.09
N ASN A 230 20.35 29.98 -15.55
CA ASN A 230 21.12 29.04 -14.72
C ASN A 230 20.27 28.21 -13.75
N GLY A 231 19.04 27.86 -14.15
CA GLY A 231 18.08 27.16 -13.29
C GLY A 231 18.48 25.73 -12.92
N TYR A 232 19.55 25.20 -13.54
CA TYR A 232 20.13 23.91 -13.20
C TYR A 232 21.07 23.97 -11.97
N GLU A 233 21.68 25.12 -11.68
CA GLU A 233 22.69 25.30 -10.62
C GLU A 233 22.07 25.56 -9.24
N ALA A 234 20.85 26.13 -9.19
CA ALA A 234 20.07 26.28 -7.96
C ALA A 234 19.73 24.93 -7.26
N ARG A 235 20.13 23.81 -7.87
CA ARG A 235 20.03 22.44 -7.35
C ARG A 235 21.19 22.07 -6.41
N ALA A 236 22.35 22.73 -6.48
CA ALA A 236 23.56 22.32 -5.75
C ALA A 236 23.72 22.94 -4.35
N GLY A 237 22.89 23.94 -3.98
CA GLY A 237 23.03 24.69 -2.73
C GLY A 237 22.26 24.13 -1.51
N TRP A 238 21.55 23.02 -1.64
CA TRP A 238 20.78 22.42 -0.54
C TRP A 238 21.36 21.04 -0.21
N GLY A 239 22.38 21.02 0.65
CA GLY A 239 23.07 19.81 1.12
C GLY A 239 22.19 18.89 1.96
N SER A 240 21.40 18.04 1.30
CA SER A 240 20.74 16.88 1.92
C SER A 240 20.75 15.69 0.95
N PRO A 241 21.36 14.55 1.31
CA PRO A 241 21.39 13.35 0.46
C PRO A 241 20.00 12.73 0.18
N ASP A 242 18.96 13.14 0.91
CA ASP A 242 17.59 12.58 0.81
C ASP A 242 16.60 13.48 0.04
N ALA A 243 17.08 14.50 -0.67
CA ALA A 243 16.24 15.42 -1.42
C ALA A 243 15.85 14.86 -2.81
N TRP A 244 14.76 14.08 -2.83
CA TRP A 244 13.90 13.78 -3.98
C TRP A 244 14.59 13.26 -5.25
N VAL A 245 14.46 11.95 -5.46
CA VAL A 245 14.87 11.23 -6.67
C VAL A 245 14.26 11.87 -7.92
N LEU A 246 15.10 12.59 -8.66
CA LEU A 246 14.89 12.87 -10.07
C LEU A 246 15.22 11.56 -10.82
N SER A 247 14.23 10.68 -11.01
CA SER A 247 14.48 9.49 -11.84
C SER A 247 14.72 9.93 -13.28
N ILE A 248 15.92 9.61 -13.77
CA ILE A 248 16.34 9.72 -15.17
C ILE A 248 15.55 8.69 -15.95
N ALA A 249 14.45 9.09 -16.56
CA ALA A 249 13.92 8.41 -17.74
C ALA A 249 13.42 9.44 -18.75
N LEU A 250 13.93 9.28 -19.99
CA LEU A 250 13.46 9.79 -21.28
C LEU A 250 14.25 10.95 -21.92
N GLY A 251 14.95 10.56 -22.99
CA GLY A 251 15.37 11.47 -24.05
C GLY A 251 14.16 12.18 -24.67
N GLY A 252 14.39 13.43 -25.09
CA GLY A 252 13.38 14.26 -25.74
C GLY A 252 12.96 15.46 -24.91
N GLU A 253 12.15 15.29 -23.86
CA GLU A 253 11.56 16.35 -23.04
C GLU A 253 11.38 15.84 -21.59
N TRP A 254 11.75 16.64 -20.58
CA TRP A 254 11.79 16.21 -19.17
C TRP A 254 10.63 16.82 -18.38
N GLY A 255 9.84 15.98 -17.71
CA GLY A 255 8.84 16.41 -16.73
C GLY A 255 8.38 15.29 -15.79
N LEU A 256 8.72 15.39 -14.50
CA LEU A 256 7.93 14.87 -13.39
C LEU A 256 8.32 15.59 -12.10
N VAL A 257 7.40 16.36 -11.48
CA VAL A 257 7.50 16.74 -10.06
C VAL A 257 6.11 16.65 -9.44
N VAL A 258 5.96 15.69 -8.54
CA VAL A 258 4.76 15.48 -7.73
C VAL A 258 4.84 16.38 -6.49
N ARG A 259 3.83 17.25 -6.28
CA ARG A 259 3.24 17.50 -4.95
C ARG A 259 1.90 18.23 -5.06
N ALA A 260 0.89 17.71 -4.38
CA ALA A 260 -0.19 18.51 -3.81
C ALA A 260 -0.48 17.96 -2.40
N GLY A 261 -0.19 18.77 -1.37
CA GLY A 261 -0.42 18.41 0.03
C GLY A 261 0.62 19.04 0.97
N GLY A 262 0.21 20.06 1.72
CA GLY A 262 1.01 20.74 2.74
C GLY A 262 1.41 19.81 3.89
N LEU A 263 2.52 20.19 4.53
CA LEU A 263 3.05 19.76 5.83
C LEU A 263 2.96 18.25 6.19
N GLY A 264 4.12 17.59 6.16
CA GLY A 264 4.33 16.28 6.80
C GLY A 264 4.32 15.07 5.85
N ALA A 265 5.52 14.69 5.36
CA ALA A 265 5.88 13.37 4.83
C ALA A 265 5.11 12.78 3.61
N ARG A 266 5.74 11.75 3.01
CA ARG A 266 5.18 10.75 2.06
C ARG A 266 5.25 11.10 0.57
N THR A 267 6.09 10.35 -0.14
CA THR A 267 5.88 9.93 -1.55
C THR A 267 4.50 9.30 -1.68
N PRO A 268 3.76 9.47 -2.82
CA PRO A 268 2.45 8.86 -2.95
C PRO A 268 2.61 7.35 -3.07
N GLY A 269 2.34 6.66 -1.97
CA GLY A 269 2.14 5.22 -1.95
C GLY A 269 1.07 4.82 -2.96
N PHE A 270 1.27 3.65 -3.55
CA PHE A 270 0.19 2.75 -3.91
C PHE A 270 -0.82 2.75 -2.75
N SER A 271 -2.04 3.24 -2.99
CA SER A 271 -3.07 3.23 -1.95
C SER A 271 -3.60 1.80 -1.84
N PRO A 272 -3.60 1.16 -0.64
CA PRO A 272 -4.09 -0.21 -0.47
C PRO A 272 -5.61 -0.35 -0.69
N ARG A 273 -6.38 0.74 -0.74
CA ARG A 273 -7.85 0.73 -0.89
C ARG A 273 -8.38 0.24 -2.25
N LEU A 274 -7.51 -0.12 -3.21
CA LEU A 274 -7.94 -0.68 -4.50
C LEU A 274 -7.88 -2.22 -4.55
N TRP A 275 -7.74 -2.90 -3.40
CA TRP A 275 -7.66 -4.36 -3.33
C TRP A 275 -8.68 -5.01 -2.37
N GLU A 276 -9.68 -4.26 -1.92
CA GLU A 276 -10.89 -4.85 -1.32
C GLU A 276 -11.99 -4.80 -2.38
N GLY A 277 -12.35 -5.97 -2.93
CA GLY A 277 -13.44 -6.08 -3.90
C GLY A 277 -13.03 -6.70 -5.24
N SER A 278 -12.46 -7.91 -5.23
CA SER A 278 -12.52 -8.86 -6.34
C SER A 278 -12.23 -10.25 -5.77
N GLY A 279 -13.28 -10.94 -5.32
CA GLY A 279 -13.21 -12.38 -5.12
C GLY A 279 -13.03 -13.09 -6.46
N GLY A 280 -12.33 -14.22 -6.42
CA GLY A 280 -12.09 -15.10 -7.58
C GLY A 280 -10.72 -14.88 -8.21
N TRP A 281 -10.13 -15.97 -8.71
CA TRP A 281 -8.76 -16.12 -9.24
C TRP A 281 -7.70 -16.55 -8.21
N TRP A 282 -8.04 -17.57 -7.43
CA TRP A 282 -7.06 -18.59 -7.00
C TRP A 282 -7.56 -19.94 -7.50
N GLY A 283 -6.91 -20.44 -8.54
CA GLY A 283 -7.25 -21.70 -9.21
C GLY A 283 -6.12 -22.05 -10.16
N GLY A 284 -5.01 -22.53 -9.59
CA GLY A 284 -3.82 -22.96 -10.32
C GLY A 284 -3.10 -23.99 -9.47
N SER A 285 -3.51 -25.24 -9.63
CA SER A 285 -3.04 -26.42 -8.92
C SER A 285 -1.53 -26.62 -9.03
N VAL A 286 -0.86 -26.74 -7.89
CA VAL A 286 0.40 -27.48 -7.79
C VAL A 286 0.37 -28.24 -6.47
N GLY A 287 -0.04 -29.52 -6.53
CA GLY A 287 0.07 -30.45 -5.40
C GLY A 287 1.32 -31.32 -5.57
N PRO A 288 2.04 -31.68 -4.50
CA PRO A 288 3.09 -32.70 -4.55
C PRO A 288 2.51 -34.12 -4.40
N PRO A 289 3.23 -35.18 -4.83
CA PRO A 289 2.66 -36.51 -5.00
C PRO A 289 2.85 -37.45 -3.79
N LEU A 290 1.99 -38.48 -3.77
CA LEU A 290 2.16 -39.84 -3.22
C LEU A 290 2.24 -40.05 -1.69
N TYR A 291 1.16 -40.59 -1.13
CA TYR A 291 1.22 -41.90 -0.45
C TYR A 291 -0.14 -42.60 -0.46
N GLN A 292 -0.12 -43.90 -0.75
CA GLN A 292 -1.25 -44.75 -1.11
C GLN A 292 -1.57 -45.69 0.07
N ARG A 293 -2.83 -45.80 0.51
CA ARG A 293 -3.34 -46.99 1.22
C ARG A 293 -4.88 -47.09 1.23
N HIS A 294 -5.35 -47.98 0.34
CA HIS A 294 -6.43 -48.97 0.45
C HIS A 294 -7.74 -48.73 1.25
N GLN A 295 -8.85 -48.94 0.51
CA GLN A 295 -10.10 -49.69 0.81
C GLN A 295 -11.05 -49.12 1.90
N ASN A 296 -12.39 -49.15 1.80
CA ASN A 296 -13.35 -49.84 0.91
C ASN A 296 -14.76 -49.22 1.10
N HIS A 297 -15.61 -49.32 0.05
CA HIS A 297 -17.09 -49.46 0.04
C HIS A 297 -17.99 -48.37 0.73
N PHE A 298 -19.20 -48.01 0.30
CA PHE A 298 -20.19 -48.50 -0.67
C PHE A 298 -21.26 -47.37 -0.88
N VAL A 299 -21.78 -47.20 -2.12
CA VAL A 299 -23.22 -47.06 -2.54
C VAL A 299 -24.09 -45.94 -1.89
N SER A 300 -25.04 -45.23 -2.54
CA SER A 300 -25.54 -45.04 -3.91
C SER A 300 -26.82 -44.18 -3.80
N LYS A 301 -27.07 -43.29 -4.78
CA LYS A 301 -28.39 -42.75 -5.26
C LYS A 301 -29.33 -42.08 -4.23
N GLY A 302 -30.07 -41.04 -4.53
CA GLY A 302 -30.48 -40.38 -5.77
C GLY A 302 -31.85 -39.71 -5.51
N GLN A 303 -32.14 -38.63 -6.26
CA GLN A 303 -33.48 -38.09 -6.63
C GLN A 303 -34.49 -37.84 -5.48
N GLY A 304 -35.25 -36.74 -5.38
CA GLY A 304 -35.64 -35.68 -6.30
C GLY A 304 -36.88 -35.00 -5.69
N LEU A 305 -37.10 -33.74 -6.07
CA LEU A 305 -38.38 -33.01 -6.22
C LEU A 305 -39.53 -33.27 -5.22
N GLY A 306 -40.04 -32.19 -4.60
CA GLY A 306 -41.40 -32.19 -4.07
C GLY A 306 -41.73 -31.02 -3.15
N LEU A 307 -42.33 -29.97 -3.72
CA LEU A 307 -43.04 -28.90 -3.01
C LEU A 307 -44.25 -29.47 -2.24
N SER A 308 -44.49 -29.03 -1.00
CA SER A 308 -45.76 -28.39 -0.59
C SER A 308 -45.86 -28.26 0.94
N LEU A 309 -46.46 -27.14 1.33
CA LEU A 309 -46.90 -26.71 2.65
C LEU A 309 -47.67 -27.76 3.45
N GLY A 310 -47.53 -27.70 4.79
CA GLY A 310 -48.38 -28.43 5.74
C GLY A 310 -48.08 -28.02 7.18
N TRP A 311 -49.11 -27.57 7.88
CA TRP A 311 -49.07 -26.93 9.20
C TRP A 311 -48.85 -27.88 10.39
N CYS A 312 -48.40 -27.27 11.49
CA CYS A 312 -48.64 -27.54 12.91
C CYS A 312 -49.44 -28.78 13.34
N LEU A 313 -48.85 -29.52 14.30
CA LEU A 313 -49.36 -29.94 15.63
C LEU A 313 -48.26 -30.83 16.22
N GLY A 314 -47.74 -30.64 17.44
CA GLY A 314 -48.47 -30.45 18.69
C GLY A 314 -48.57 -31.80 19.40
N GLU A 315 -47.62 -32.05 20.31
CA GLU A 315 -47.52 -33.04 21.40
C GLU A 315 -48.51 -34.22 21.48
N GLN A 316 -47.99 -35.43 21.74
CA GLN A 316 -48.11 -36.14 23.03
C GLN A 316 -47.56 -37.56 22.92
N GLY A 317 -46.74 -37.98 23.89
CA GLY A 317 -46.29 -39.36 24.10
C GLY A 317 -44.78 -39.52 24.18
#